data_AF-A0A1H0MKZ0-F1
#
_entry.id   AF-A0A1H0MKZ0-F1
#
_cell.length_a   1.000
_cell.length_b   1.000
_cell.length_c   1.000
_cell.angle_alpha   90.00
_cell.angle_beta   90.00
_cell.angle_gamma   90.00
#
_symmetry.space_group_name_H-M   'P 1'
#
loop_
_entity.id
_entity.type
_entity.pdbx_description
1 polymer ?
#
loop_
_entity_poly.entity_id
_entity_poly.type
_entity_poly.pdbx_seq_one_letter_code
_entity_poly.pdbx_strand_id
1 'polypeptide(L)'
;MNLRAHQNGMALLVSLVLLLLLTIIAITAANQSSLQERMAANSQQQTIAFQAAESGIQGWLAEYESNPRIEPISAAKELTATAPYEASAPQPGTCFDVVPSYSLNAADDSGSFQYACFDIQSTGKSCVDSNCADEDNPARARHLQGHLVRY
;
A
#
# COMPACT_ATOMS: atom_id res chain seq x y z
N MET A 1 -39.26 10.53 -69.47
CA MET A 1 -38.30 11.64 -69.61
C MET A 1 -37.70 11.93 -68.24
N ASN A 2 -36.46 11.51 -67.97
CA ASN A 2 -35.77 11.79 -66.72
C ASN A 2 -35.01 13.12 -66.85
N LEU A 3 -35.54 14.19 -66.25
CA LEU A 3 -34.87 15.48 -66.14
C LEU A 3 -33.68 15.31 -65.20
N ARG A 4 -32.49 15.07 -65.75
CA ARG A 4 -31.23 15.16 -65.01
C ARG A 4 -30.98 16.64 -64.71
N ALA A 5 -31.49 17.09 -63.57
CA ALA A 5 -31.12 18.38 -63.00
C ALA A 5 -29.59 18.41 -62.83
N HIS A 6 -28.95 19.44 -63.40
CA HIS A 6 -27.54 19.72 -63.25
C HIS A 6 -27.25 19.92 -61.75
N GLN A 7 -26.72 18.89 -61.09
CA GLN A 7 -26.29 19.00 -59.70
C GLN A 7 -25.05 19.88 -59.67
N ASN A 8 -25.24 21.13 -59.24
CA ASN A 8 -24.15 22.06 -58.95
C ASN A 8 -23.22 21.42 -57.92
N GLY A 9 -21.90 21.53 -58.12
CA GLY A 9 -20.81 20.86 -57.38
C GLY A 9 -20.75 21.05 -55.86
N MET A 10 -21.78 21.63 -55.25
CA MET A 10 -21.95 21.79 -53.80
C MET A 10 -22.10 20.47 -53.05
N ALA A 11 -22.71 19.44 -53.65
CA ALA A 11 -22.89 18.14 -52.99
C ALA A 11 -21.56 17.48 -52.60
N LEU A 12 -20.55 17.60 -53.48
CA LEU A 12 -19.20 17.08 -53.25
C LEU A 12 -18.52 17.81 -52.08
N LEU A 13 -18.66 19.13 -52.02
CA LEU A 13 -18.10 19.97 -50.97
C LEU A 13 -18.73 19.67 -49.59
N VAL A 14 -20.07 19.53 -49.55
CA VAL A 14 -20.79 19.16 -48.32
C VAL A 14 -20.39 17.76 -47.84
N SER A 15 -20.25 16.79 -48.75
CA SER A 15 -19.80 15.44 -48.39
C SER A 15 -18.40 15.44 -47.78
N LEU A 16 -17.48 16.25 -48.32
CA LEU A 16 -16.11 16.36 -47.81
C LEU A 16 -16.05 17.03 -46.43
N VAL A 17 -16.85 18.07 -46.20
CA VAL A 17 -16.98 18.70 -44.88
C VAL A 17 -17.56 17.73 -43.86
N LEU A 18 -18.60 16.97 -44.21
CA LEU A 18 -19.17 15.97 -43.31
C LEU A 18 -18.17 14.86 -42.98
N LEU A 19 -17.42 14.37 -43.99
CA LEU A 19 -16.37 13.38 -43.77
C LEU A 19 -15.28 13.91 -42.84
N LEU A 20 -14.87 15.17 -43.03
CA LEU A 20 -13.88 15.83 -42.17
C LEU A 20 -14.37 16.02 -40.73
N LEU A 21 -15.65 16.34 -40.54
CA LEU A 21 -16.23 16.43 -39.19
C LEU A 21 -16.26 15.06 -38.51
N LEU A 22 -16.66 14.01 -39.22
CA LEU A 22 -16.67 12.65 -38.70
C LEU A 22 -15.26 12.16 -38.31
N THR A 23 -14.24 12.47 -39.12
CA THR A 23 -12.86 12.09 -38.78
C THR A 23 -12.34 12.81 -37.55
N ILE A 24 -12.62 14.11 -37.38
CA ILE A 24 -12.23 14.85 -36.17
C ILE A 24 -12.89 14.25 -34.93
N ILE A 25 -14.19 13.93 -35.00
CA ILE A 25 -14.91 13.29 -33.88
C ILE A 25 -14.31 11.93 -33.57
N ALA A 26 -14.05 11.11 -34.60
CA ALA A 26 -13.46 9.79 -34.44
C ALA A 26 -12.07 9.85 -33.77
N ILE A 27 -11.19 10.76 -34.22
CA ILE A 27 -9.86 10.96 -33.62
C ILE A 27 -9.98 11.43 -32.18
N THR A 28 -10.90 12.36 -31.90
CA THR A 28 -11.11 12.88 -30.55
C THR A 28 -11.58 11.78 -29.59
N ALA A 29 -12.51 10.93 -30.04
CA ALA A 29 -12.96 9.77 -29.27
C ALA A 29 -11.83 8.75 -29.03
N ALA A 30 -11.04 8.44 -30.06
CA ALA A 30 -9.89 7.55 -29.93
C ALA A 30 -8.85 8.08 -28.92
N ASN A 31 -8.55 9.38 -28.97
CA ASN A 31 -7.63 10.03 -28.03
C ASN A 31 -8.12 9.94 -26.58
N GLN A 32 -9.42 10.15 -26.35
CA GLN A 32 -10.00 10.00 -25.01
C GLN A 32 -9.88 8.56 -24.49
N SER A 33 -10.15 7.56 -25.34
CA SER A 33 -9.99 6.14 -25.00
C SER A 33 -8.56 5.83 -24.58
N SER A 34 -7.56 6.31 -25.33
CA SER A 34 -6.15 6.09 -25.01
C SER A 34 -5.73 6.73 -23.68
N LEU A 35 -6.27 7.91 -23.34
CA LEU A 35 -6.01 8.54 -22.05
C LEU A 35 -6.64 7.75 -20.90
N GLN A 36 -7.87 7.28 -21.07
CA GLN A 36 -8.55 6.46 -20.07
C GLN A 36 -7.83 5.13 -19.84
N GLU A 37 -7.32 4.49 -20.89
CA GLU A 37 -6.51 3.27 -20.80
C GLU A 37 -5.24 3.50 -19.97
N ARG A 38 -4.52 4.60 -20.21
CA ARG A 38 -3.32 4.96 -19.43
C ARG A 38 -3.64 5.24 -17.96
N MET A 39 -4.75 5.93 -17.67
CA MET A 39 -5.20 6.16 -16.30
C MET A 39 -5.59 4.86 -15.60
N ALA A 40 -6.30 3.97 -16.28
CA ALA A 40 -6.67 2.66 -15.75
C ALA A 40 -5.42 1.80 -15.46
N ALA A 41 -4.45 1.79 -16.37
CA ALA A 41 -3.18 1.08 -16.18
C ALA A 41 -2.39 1.64 -14.99
N ASN A 42 -2.31 2.97 -14.84
CA ASN A 42 -1.63 3.58 -13.71
C ASN A 42 -2.32 3.24 -12.37
N SER A 43 -3.65 3.31 -12.32
CA SER A 43 -4.44 2.95 -11.14
C SER A 43 -4.26 1.47 -10.76
N GLN A 44 -4.21 0.59 -11.76
CA GLN A 44 -3.95 -0.84 -11.54
C GLN A 44 -2.56 -1.07 -10.96
N GLN A 45 -1.52 -0.44 -11.50
CA GLN A 45 -0.15 -0.56 -10.99
C GLN A 45 -0.02 -0.07 -9.55
N GLN A 46 -0.67 1.03 -9.19
CA GLN A 46 -0.70 1.51 -7.80
C GLN A 46 -1.36 0.49 -6.87
N THR A 47 -2.46 -0.11 -7.30
CA THR A 47 -3.18 -1.12 -6.50
C THR A 47 -2.34 -2.38 -6.29
N ILE A 48 -1.64 -2.85 -7.32
CA ILE A 48 -0.73 -4.00 -7.23
C ILE A 48 0.41 -3.71 -6.25
N ALA A 49 1.03 -2.53 -6.35
CA ALA A 49 2.10 -2.13 -5.43
C ALA A 49 1.61 -2.09 -3.98
N PHE A 50 0.39 -1.60 -3.75
CA PHE A 50 -0.24 -1.60 -2.42
C PHE A 50 -0.49 -3.01 -1.89
N GLN A 51 -1.10 -3.89 -2.69
CA GLN A 51 -1.35 -5.28 -2.30
C GLN A 51 -0.05 -6.06 -2.04
N ALA A 52 1.01 -5.78 -2.80
CA ALA A 52 2.33 -6.35 -2.57
C ALA A 52 2.94 -5.88 -1.24
N ALA A 53 2.81 -4.60 -0.91
CA ALA A 53 3.25 -4.07 0.38
C ALA A 53 2.49 -4.73 1.54
N GLU A 54 1.16 -4.85 1.42
CA GLU A 54 0.30 -5.48 2.42
C GLU A 54 0.64 -6.96 2.61
N SER A 55 0.82 -7.70 1.52
CA SER A 55 1.20 -9.12 1.58
C SER A 55 2.55 -9.31 2.29
N GLY A 56 3.48 -8.38 2.11
CA GLY A 56 4.76 -8.37 2.82
C GLY A 56 4.61 -8.17 4.33
N ILE A 57 3.73 -7.27 4.77
CA ILE A 57 3.40 -7.07 6.19
C ILE A 57 2.77 -8.35 6.76
N GLN A 58 1.74 -8.87 6.10
CA GLN A 58 1.03 -10.07 6.55
C GLN A 58 1.96 -11.28 6.67
N GLY A 59 2.86 -11.49 5.69
CA GLY A 59 3.86 -12.55 5.72
C GLY A 59 4.87 -12.38 6.87
N TRP A 60 5.32 -11.15 7.14
CA TRP A 60 6.20 -10.87 8.26
C TRP A 60 5.52 -11.10 9.63
N LEU A 61 4.26 -10.67 9.78
CA LEU A 61 3.52 -10.89 11.03
C LEU A 61 3.32 -12.39 11.32
N ALA A 62 3.01 -13.19 10.29
CA ALA A 62 2.81 -14.63 10.45
C ALA A 62 4.09 -15.35 10.92
N GLU A 63 5.25 -14.94 10.41
CA GLU A 63 6.56 -15.46 10.88
C GLU A 63 6.89 -14.94 12.29
N TYR A 64 6.54 -13.70 12.58
CA TYR A 64 6.78 -13.11 13.90
C TYR A 64 5.97 -13.82 15.01
N GLU A 65 4.72 -14.20 14.72
CA GLU A 65 3.86 -14.93 15.66
C GLU A 65 4.32 -16.38 15.89
N SER A 66 4.89 -17.03 14.87
CA SER A 66 5.37 -18.42 14.97
C SER A 66 6.65 -18.54 15.82
N ASN A 67 7.51 -17.51 15.80
CA ASN A 67 8.79 -17.54 16.49
C ASN A 67 9.03 -16.21 17.24
N PRO A 68 8.38 -16.00 18.41
CA PRO A 68 8.46 -14.75 19.15
C PRO A 68 9.92 -14.44 19.50
N ARG A 69 10.46 -13.36 18.93
CA ARG A 69 11.85 -12.93 19.11
C ARG A 69 12.09 -12.13 20.39
N ILE A 70 11.05 -11.94 21.20
CA ILE A 70 11.12 -11.29 22.50
C ILE A 70 11.24 -12.42 23.54
N GLU A 71 12.41 -12.56 24.16
CA GLU A 71 12.55 -13.48 25.30
C GLU A 71 11.65 -13.02 26.46
N PRO A 72 11.09 -13.95 27.26
CA PRO A 72 10.30 -13.61 28.43
C PRO A 72 11.10 -12.70 29.36
N ILE A 73 10.48 -11.59 29.76
CA ILE A 73 11.07 -10.66 30.71
C ILE A 73 11.27 -11.40 32.04
N SER A 74 12.53 -11.54 32.44
CA SER A 74 12.88 -12.05 33.77
C SER A 74 12.88 -10.88 34.75
N ALA A 75 11.94 -10.88 35.68
CA ALA A 75 11.90 -9.91 36.78
C ALA A 75 12.55 -10.55 38.02
N ALA A 76 13.70 -10.02 38.46
CA ALA A 76 14.26 -10.37 39.76
C ALA A 76 13.51 -9.56 40.84
N LYS A 77 12.88 -10.26 41.80
CA LYS A 77 12.17 -9.63 42.91
C LYS A 77 13.03 -9.67 44.18
N GLU A 78 13.57 -8.53 44.59
CA GLU A 78 14.03 -8.38 45.98
C GLU A 78 12.88 -7.79 46.82
N LEU A 79 12.40 -8.55 47.81
CA LEU A 79 11.35 -8.07 48.73
C LEU A 79 11.93 -7.02 49.69
N THR A 80 11.84 -5.75 49.29
CA THR A 80 12.00 -4.60 50.19
C THR A 80 10.80 -3.65 50.00
N ALA A 81 10.48 -2.82 51.00
CA ALA A 81 9.30 -1.92 51.01
C ALA A 81 9.21 -0.94 49.81
N THR A 82 10.27 -0.86 49.01
CA THR A 82 10.29 -0.32 47.66
C THR A 82 11.16 -1.29 46.84
N ALA A 83 10.56 -2.13 46.00
CA ALA A 83 11.30 -3.09 45.19
C ALA A 83 11.64 -2.45 43.84
N PRO A 84 12.94 -2.19 43.53
CA PRO A 84 13.33 -1.87 42.17
C PRO A 84 13.06 -3.10 41.29
N TYR A 85 12.31 -2.92 40.20
CA TYR A 85 12.17 -3.94 39.17
C TYR A 85 13.07 -3.53 38.00
N GLU A 86 14.04 -4.38 37.66
CA GLU A 86 14.82 -4.24 36.43
C GLU A 86 14.24 -5.23 35.42
N ALA A 87 13.53 -4.72 34.41
CA ALA A 87 13.09 -5.49 33.26
C ALA A 87 14.09 -5.29 32.12
N SER A 88 14.91 -6.30 31.85
CA SER A 88 15.82 -6.31 30.71
C SER A 88 15.23 -7.16 29.58
N ALA A 89 14.92 -6.53 28.44
CA ALA A 89 14.57 -7.24 27.22
C ALA A 89 15.82 -7.35 26.32
N PRO A 90 16.24 -8.55 25.89
CA PRO A 90 17.26 -8.66 24.85
C PRO A 90 16.70 -8.02 23.56
N GLN A 91 17.45 -7.08 22.99
CA GLN A 91 17.06 -6.20 21.87
C GLN A 91 16.01 -6.77 20.90
N PRO A 92 14.86 -6.10 20.73
CA PRO A 92 14.15 -6.10 19.46
C PRO A 92 14.58 -4.84 18.68
N GLY A 93 15.24 -5.06 17.54
CA GLY A 93 15.52 -3.98 16.60
C GLY A 93 14.25 -3.18 16.31
N THR A 94 14.36 -1.86 16.42
CA THR A 94 13.35 -0.84 16.02
C THR A 94 12.03 -0.77 16.80
N CYS A 95 11.93 -1.29 18.03
CA CYS A 95 10.78 -0.94 18.90
C CYS A 95 11.06 0.42 19.59
N PHE A 96 10.09 1.33 19.54
CA PHE A 96 10.14 2.65 20.16
C PHE A 96 9.03 2.74 21.22
N ASP A 97 9.36 3.24 22.41
CA ASP A 97 8.51 3.42 23.59
C ASP A 97 7.87 2.19 24.25
N VAL A 98 8.44 1.85 25.41
CA VAL A 98 7.78 1.07 26.46
C VAL A 98 6.63 1.92 27.00
N VAL A 99 5.38 1.47 26.82
CA VAL A 99 4.24 2.16 27.43
C VAL A 99 4.29 1.83 28.93
N PRO A 100 4.55 2.82 29.82
CA PRO A 100 4.55 2.55 31.24
C PRO A 100 3.16 2.02 31.66
N SER A 101 3.14 0.95 32.43
CA SER A 101 1.91 0.33 32.91
C SER A 101 1.10 1.36 33.71
N TYR A 102 -0.13 1.64 33.29
CA TYR A 102 -1.00 2.64 33.95
C TYR A 102 -1.73 2.07 35.19
N SER A 103 -1.52 0.81 35.53
CA SER A 103 -2.16 0.14 36.67
C SER A 103 -1.47 -1.18 37.01
N LEU A 104 -0.57 -1.18 37.99
CA LEU A 104 -0.25 -2.40 38.74
C LEU A 104 -1.36 -2.66 39.76
N ASN A 105 -2.49 -3.18 39.31
CA ASN A 105 -3.46 -3.76 40.25
C ASN A 105 -2.87 -5.07 40.76
N ALA A 106 -2.34 -5.05 41.98
CA ALA A 106 -1.78 -6.22 42.66
C ALA A 106 -2.82 -7.32 43.01
N ALA A 107 -4.06 -7.17 42.56
CA ALA A 107 -5.15 -8.14 42.75
C ALA A 107 -5.22 -9.18 41.61
N ASP A 108 -4.73 -8.83 40.41
CA ASP A 108 -4.58 -9.76 39.32
C ASP A 108 -3.15 -10.30 39.37
N ASP A 109 -2.98 -11.59 39.69
CA ASP A 109 -1.70 -12.30 39.91
C ASP A 109 -0.78 -12.36 38.65
N SER A 110 -1.03 -11.51 37.66
CA SER A 110 -0.29 -11.38 36.41
C SER A 110 0.10 -9.91 36.23
N GLY A 111 1.24 -9.52 36.80
CA GLY A 111 1.90 -8.21 36.57
C GLY A 111 2.34 -8.05 35.12
N SER A 112 1.37 -7.81 34.25
CA SER A 112 1.43 -7.76 32.80
C SER A 112 2.11 -6.46 32.31
N PHE A 113 3.25 -6.58 31.63
CA PHE A 113 3.94 -5.45 31.00
C PHE A 113 3.50 -5.33 29.53
N GLN A 114 3.12 -4.12 29.10
CA GLN A 114 2.73 -3.83 27.72
C GLN A 114 3.90 -3.21 26.94
N TYR A 115 4.16 -3.74 25.74
CA TYR A 115 5.16 -3.18 24.83
C TYR A 115 4.49 -2.86 23.50
N ALA A 116 4.87 -1.73 22.91
CA ALA A 116 4.41 -1.37 21.58
C ALA A 116 5.61 -1.31 20.63
N CYS A 117 5.50 -1.97 19.48
CA CYS A 117 6.49 -1.89 18.41
C CYS A 117 5.83 -1.19 17.23
N PHE A 118 6.38 -0.05 16.81
CA PHE A 118 5.66 0.88 15.93
C PHE A 118 6.13 0.90 14.48
N ASP A 119 7.13 0.11 14.08
CA ASP A 119 7.67 0.22 12.72
C ASP A 119 7.81 -1.13 12.01
N ILE A 120 6.70 -1.65 11.50
CA ILE A 120 6.71 -2.66 10.45
C ILE A 120 6.60 -1.92 9.11
N GLN A 121 7.72 -1.82 8.41
CA GLN A 121 7.80 -1.19 7.10
C GLN A 121 7.86 -2.24 5.99
N SER A 122 6.89 -2.22 5.09
CA SER A 122 6.91 -3.00 3.86
C SER A 122 6.82 -2.09 2.65
N THR A 123 7.65 -2.34 1.65
CA THR A 123 7.64 -1.61 0.38
C THR A 123 7.30 -2.57 -0.75
N GLY A 124 6.15 -2.35 -1.39
CA GLY A 124 5.73 -3.07 -2.58
C GLY A 124 6.09 -2.29 -3.86
N LYS A 125 6.47 -3.03 -4.91
CA LYS A 125 6.72 -2.50 -6.26
C LYS A 125 5.84 -3.25 -7.26
N SER A 126 5.23 -2.54 -8.22
CA SER A 126 4.51 -3.16 -9.33
C SER A 126 5.42 -3.23 -10.55
N CYS A 127 5.70 -4.44 -11.02
CA CYS A 127 6.65 -4.71 -12.09
C CYS A 127 5.97 -5.52 -13.21
N VAL A 128 6.36 -5.28 -14.47
CA VAL A 128 5.81 -6.00 -15.63
C VAL A 128 6.51 -7.35 -15.84
N ASP A 129 7.76 -7.48 -15.38
CA ASP A 129 8.58 -8.67 -15.48
C ASP A 129 9.34 -8.98 -14.18
N SER A 130 10.10 -10.07 -14.17
CA SER A 130 10.90 -10.50 -13.02
C SER A 130 12.17 -9.65 -12.80
N ASN A 131 12.55 -8.79 -13.74
CA ASN A 131 13.78 -7.98 -13.70
C ASN A 131 13.47 -6.53 -13.34
N CYS A 132 12.75 -6.34 -12.24
CA CYS A 132 12.29 -5.02 -11.84
C CYS A 132 13.43 -4.14 -11.30
N ALA A 133 13.95 -3.25 -12.16
CA ALA A 133 14.92 -2.24 -11.78
C ALA A 133 14.22 -0.95 -11.29
N ASP A 134 14.88 -0.21 -10.40
CA ASP A 134 14.39 1.12 -9.97
C ASP A 134 14.44 2.17 -11.10
N GLU A 135 15.20 1.89 -12.16
CA GLU A 135 15.35 2.77 -13.34
C GLU A 135 14.06 2.90 -14.16
N ASP A 136 13.18 1.88 -14.12
CA ASP A 136 11.92 1.86 -14.86
C ASP A 136 10.78 2.62 -14.15
N ASN A 137 11.08 3.30 -13.04
CA ASN A 137 10.12 4.04 -12.21
C ASN A 137 8.81 3.24 -11.94
N PRO A 138 8.90 2.00 -11.41
CA PRO A 138 7.71 1.21 -11.10
C PRO A 138 6.84 1.92 -10.06
N ALA A 139 5.54 1.64 -10.06
CA ALA A 139 4.67 2.14 -8.98
C ALA A 139 5.12 1.55 -7.64
N ARG A 140 5.23 2.40 -6.62
CA ARG A 140 5.71 2.02 -5.28
C ARG A 140 4.66 2.35 -4.24
N ALA A 141 4.47 1.44 -3.28
CA ALA A 141 3.68 1.69 -2.09
C ALA A 141 4.52 1.34 -0.87
N ARG A 142 4.54 2.23 0.13
CA ARG A 142 5.17 1.97 1.43
C ARG A 142 4.07 1.91 2.47
N HIS A 143 3.92 0.76 3.12
CA HIS A 143 2.99 0.57 4.22
C HIS A 143 3.78 0.50 5.54
N LEU A 144 3.26 1.19 6.55
CA LEU A 144 3.80 1.29 7.90
C LEU A 144 2.69 0.85 8.85
N GLN A 145 2.97 -0.15 9.69
CA GLN A 145 2.03 -0.63 10.68
C GLN A 145 2.70 -0.75 12.05
N GLY A 146 2.00 -0.27 13.08
CA GLY A 146 2.36 -0.50 14.48
C GLY A 146 1.56 -1.66 15.06
N HIS A 147 2.18 -2.43 15.94
CA HIS A 147 1.60 -3.57 16.63
C HIS A 147 1.93 -3.46 18.12
N LEU A 148 0.90 -3.58 18.96
CA LEU A 148 1.04 -3.66 20.42
C LEU A 148 1.01 -5.12 20.86
N VAL A 149 2.00 -5.52 21.68
CA VAL A 149 2.07 -6.83 22.33
C VAL A 149 1.68 -6.66 23.80
N ARG A 150 0.83 -7.56 24.29
CA ARG A 150 0.43 -7.63 25.71
C ARG A 150 0.82 -9.00 26.25
N TYR A 151 1.69 -9.02 27.26
CA TYR A 151 2.07 -10.22 28.02
C TYR A 151 1.39 -10.22 29.37
#